data_AF-A0A496WKF5-F1
#
_entry.id   AF-A0A496WKF5-F1
#
_cell.length_a   1.000
_cell.length_b   1.000
_cell.length_c   1.000
_cell.angle_alpha   90.00
_cell.angle_beta   90.00
_cell.angle_gamma   90.00
#
_symmetry.space_group_name_H-M   'P 1'
#
loop_
_entity.id
_entity.type
_entity.pdbx_description
1 polymer ?
#
loop_
_entity_poly.entity_id
_entity_poly.type
_entity_poly.pdbx_seq_one_letter_code
_entity_poly.pdbx_strand_id
1 'polypeptide(L)'
;VYQQSQSFVNTPWKAYVEGDYSAISDKAKQGALLFLRETTASGAGCATCHSGDFFTNEKFEAIGFPQIGPGKGKKGAATDDDLGRGALITTPGLDYRFRNTSLLNIAATGPYGHAGAYQTLEEVVEHYADAEATVARYFSNGGWCQLEQFSTVTGCASLYPDAESNTEKSREMVLSENDNGRGMLDINLRPRDIAQIVAFLNTLTDPCILQRECVANWIPKPLDAPDGHQLNARGKDGKRL
;
A
#
# COMPACT_ATOMS: atom_id res chain seq x y z
N VAL A 1 8.16 21.96 11.37
CA VAL A 1 7.90 21.55 12.78
C VAL A 1 6.73 20.58 12.90
N TYR A 2 5.48 20.93 12.55
CA TYR A 2 4.31 20.05 12.73
C TYR A 2 4.49 18.64 12.11
N GLN A 3 4.66 18.54 10.78
CA GLN A 3 4.88 17.24 10.11
C GLN A 3 6.15 16.53 10.60
N GLN A 4 7.23 17.29 10.84
CA GLN A 4 8.51 16.74 11.31
C GLN A 4 8.45 16.18 12.74
N SER A 5 7.47 16.62 13.55
CA SER A 5 7.31 16.14 14.92
C SER A 5 6.54 14.81 15.01
N GLN A 6 5.85 14.41 13.94
CA GLN A 6 5.09 13.14 13.88
C GLN A 6 6.02 11.97 13.60
N SER A 7 6.71 11.50 14.64
CA SER A 7 7.63 10.36 14.54
C SER A 7 7.04 9.15 15.27
N PHE A 8 6.67 8.13 14.50
CA PHE A 8 6.11 6.86 14.98
C PHE A 8 6.96 5.71 14.46
N VAL A 9 8.07 5.47 15.16
CA VAL A 9 9.13 4.54 14.76
C VAL A 9 9.48 3.52 15.85
N ASN A 10 8.73 3.51 16.96
CA ASN A 10 8.93 2.57 18.06
C ASN A 10 8.12 1.30 17.81
N THR A 11 8.57 0.54 16.82
CA THR A 11 7.87 -0.66 16.34
C THR A 11 8.35 -1.93 17.07
N PRO A 12 7.53 -2.99 17.15
CA PRO A 12 7.98 -4.30 17.64
C PRO A 12 9.19 -4.85 16.86
N TRP A 13 9.28 -4.60 15.55
CA TRP A 13 10.46 -4.95 14.76
C TRP A 13 11.73 -4.22 15.24
N LYS A 14 11.64 -2.92 15.52
CA LYS A 14 12.78 -2.15 16.04
C LYS A 14 13.26 -2.71 17.37
N ALA A 15 12.33 -2.98 18.31
CA ALA A 15 12.67 -3.59 19.59
C ALA A 15 13.35 -4.96 19.41
N TYR A 16 12.87 -5.78 18.46
CA TYR A 16 13.50 -7.05 18.12
C TYR A 16 14.95 -6.90 17.62
N VAL A 17 15.20 -5.95 16.71
CA VAL A 17 16.54 -5.67 16.19
C VAL A 17 17.47 -5.10 17.28
N GLU A 18 16.92 -4.35 18.24
CA GLU A 18 17.65 -3.78 19.39
C GLU A 18 17.90 -4.80 20.53
N GLY A 19 17.43 -6.04 20.39
CA GLY A 19 17.78 -7.16 21.27
C GLY A 19 16.63 -7.74 22.08
N ASP A 20 15.41 -7.19 21.99
CA ASP A 20 14.22 -7.82 22.57
C ASP A 20 13.69 -8.92 21.63
N TYR A 21 14.30 -10.10 21.69
CA TYR A 21 13.91 -11.24 20.85
C TYR A 21 12.48 -11.77 21.09
N SER A 22 11.81 -11.28 22.14
CA SER A 22 10.42 -11.59 22.47
C SER A 22 9.41 -10.59 21.89
N ALA A 23 9.88 -9.44 21.37
CA ALA A 23 9.02 -8.39 20.82
C ALA A 23 8.18 -8.84 19.61
N ILE A 24 8.62 -9.89 18.89
CA ILE A 24 7.89 -10.44 17.74
C ILE A 24 7.75 -11.96 17.82
N SER A 25 6.65 -12.47 17.28
CA SER A 25 6.38 -13.92 17.23
C SER A 25 7.34 -14.67 16.30
N ASP A 26 7.49 -15.98 16.48
CA ASP A 26 8.29 -16.80 15.56
C ASP A 26 7.73 -16.81 14.13
N LYS A 27 6.41 -16.65 13.99
CA LYS A 27 5.76 -16.48 12.68
C LYS A 27 6.23 -15.19 11.99
N ALA A 28 6.34 -14.10 12.73
CA ALA A 28 6.87 -12.83 12.22
C ALA A 28 8.37 -12.92 11.91
N LYS A 29 9.16 -13.64 12.71
CA LYS A 29 10.58 -13.92 12.40
C LYS A 29 10.73 -14.69 11.08
N GLN A 30 9.87 -15.69 10.85
CA GLN A 30 9.82 -16.43 9.57
C GLN A 30 9.43 -15.50 8.40
N GLY A 31 8.48 -14.60 8.62
CA GLY A 31 8.11 -13.57 7.65
C GLY A 31 9.25 -12.61 7.33
N ALA A 32 9.98 -12.15 8.33
CA ALA A 32 11.14 -11.28 8.16
C ALA A 32 12.23 -11.97 7.32
N LEU A 33 12.48 -13.26 7.54
CA LEU A 33 13.42 -14.03 6.73
C LEU A 33 12.98 -14.13 5.26
N LEU A 34 11.70 -14.36 5.00
CA LEU A 34 11.17 -14.36 3.63
C LEU A 34 11.33 -12.98 2.99
N PHE A 35 10.94 -11.93 3.70
CA PHE A 35 10.92 -10.55 3.21
C PHE A 35 12.33 -10.03 2.88
N LEU A 36 13.31 -10.28 3.74
CA LEU A 36 14.65 -9.72 3.66
C LEU A 36 15.59 -10.44 2.70
N ARG A 37 15.21 -11.64 2.21
CA ARG A 37 16.04 -12.46 1.32
C ARG A 37 15.63 -12.29 -0.13
N GLU A 38 16.61 -12.47 -1.02
CA GLU A 38 16.41 -12.55 -2.47
C GLU A 38 15.39 -13.61 -2.87
N THR A 39 14.77 -13.44 -4.03
CA THR A 39 13.75 -14.34 -4.58
C THR A 39 14.31 -15.73 -4.81
N THR A 40 14.01 -16.64 -3.88
CA THR A 40 14.46 -18.04 -3.86
C THR A 40 13.35 -18.90 -3.27
N ALA A 41 13.54 -20.23 -3.16
CA ALA A 41 12.58 -21.09 -2.45
C ALA A 41 12.35 -20.71 -0.96
N SER A 42 13.15 -19.79 -0.40
CA SER A 42 13.08 -19.35 0.99
C SER A 42 13.15 -17.82 1.16
N GLY A 43 12.90 -17.06 0.09
CA GLY A 43 12.97 -15.60 0.08
C GLY A 43 12.06 -15.00 -0.99
N ALA A 44 11.54 -13.81 -0.73
CA ALA A 44 10.51 -13.14 -1.51
C ALA A 44 11.00 -11.87 -2.22
N GLY A 45 12.25 -11.46 -2.03
CA GLY A 45 12.85 -10.31 -2.73
C GLY A 45 12.29 -8.94 -2.33
N CYS A 46 11.44 -8.85 -1.30
CA CYS A 46 10.76 -7.61 -0.94
C CYS A 46 11.74 -6.48 -0.58
N ALA A 47 12.86 -6.83 0.07
CA ALA A 47 13.89 -5.88 0.48
C ALA A 47 14.65 -5.21 -0.68
N THR A 48 14.56 -5.72 -1.92
CA THR A 48 15.14 -5.06 -3.11
C THR A 48 14.58 -3.64 -3.27
N CYS A 49 13.28 -3.45 -2.99
CA CYS A 49 12.63 -2.14 -3.01
C CYS A 49 12.36 -1.57 -1.60
N HIS A 50 12.07 -2.45 -0.64
CA HIS A 50 11.72 -2.07 0.72
C HIS A 50 12.87 -2.34 1.71
N SER A 51 13.94 -1.57 1.59
CA SER A 51 15.18 -1.72 2.37
C SER A 51 15.43 -0.58 3.37
N GLY A 52 16.41 -0.80 4.25
CA GLY A 52 16.81 0.15 5.29
C GLY A 52 15.77 0.32 6.39
N ASP A 53 16.04 1.23 7.31
CA ASP A 53 15.21 1.45 8.51
C ASP A 53 13.80 1.94 8.19
N PHE A 54 13.62 2.57 7.02
CA PHE A 54 12.33 3.07 6.54
C PHE A 54 11.62 2.09 5.60
N PHE A 55 12.21 0.94 5.27
CA PHE A 55 11.64 -0.04 4.34
C PHE A 55 11.26 0.58 2.98
N THR A 56 12.15 1.42 2.45
CA THR A 56 12.00 2.02 1.12
C THR A 56 13.37 2.47 0.58
N ASN A 57 13.55 2.30 -0.73
CA ASN A 57 14.66 2.88 -1.49
C ASN A 57 14.28 4.19 -2.21
N GLU A 58 13.04 4.66 -2.06
CA GLU A 58 12.49 5.88 -2.64
C GLU A 58 12.49 5.94 -4.19
N LYS A 59 12.73 4.80 -4.84
CA LYS A 59 12.66 4.64 -6.29
C LYS A 59 11.21 4.46 -6.76
N PHE A 60 11.02 4.33 -8.08
CA PHE A 60 9.72 4.31 -8.72
C PHE A 60 9.56 3.04 -9.55
N GLU A 61 8.59 2.21 -9.18
CA GLU A 61 8.33 0.94 -9.86
C GLU A 61 6.90 0.83 -10.34
N ALA A 62 6.70 0.10 -11.44
CA ALA A 62 5.39 -0.36 -11.87
C ALA A 62 5.15 -1.76 -11.28
N ILE A 63 3.97 -1.98 -10.69
CA ILE A 63 3.62 -3.25 -10.02
C ILE A 63 2.26 -3.79 -10.46
N GLY A 64 1.57 -3.12 -11.39
CA GLY A 64 0.34 -3.63 -12.00
C GLY A 64 -0.86 -3.78 -11.06
N PHE A 65 -0.93 -3.00 -9.98
CA PHE A 65 -2.11 -2.96 -9.10
C PHE A 65 -3.34 -2.46 -9.87
N PRO A 66 -4.57 -2.82 -9.44
CA PRO A 66 -5.79 -2.28 -10.02
C PRO A 66 -5.80 -0.74 -10.03
N GLN A 67 -6.05 -0.17 -11.20
CA GLN A 67 -6.17 1.26 -11.45
C GLN A 67 -7.64 1.67 -11.28
N ILE A 68 -7.99 2.23 -10.13
CA ILE A 68 -9.33 2.78 -9.86
C ILE A 68 -9.25 4.26 -9.53
N GLY A 69 -10.39 4.94 -9.53
CA GLY A 69 -10.44 6.35 -9.19
C GLY A 69 -10.45 7.26 -10.43
N PRO A 70 -10.45 8.58 -10.21
CA PRO A 70 -10.54 9.56 -11.28
C PRO A 70 -9.22 9.78 -12.05
N GLY A 71 -8.16 9.07 -11.69
CA GLY A 71 -6.81 9.25 -12.25
C GLY A 71 -6.26 10.66 -12.15
N LYS A 72 -5.10 10.87 -12.79
CA LYS A 72 -4.49 12.21 -12.96
C LYS A 72 -4.12 12.52 -14.40
N GLY A 73 -4.04 11.50 -15.25
CA GLY A 73 -3.67 11.58 -16.65
C GLY A 73 -2.35 12.33 -16.90
N LYS A 74 -2.13 12.70 -18.15
CA LYS A 74 -1.16 13.75 -18.50
C LYS A 74 -1.84 15.10 -18.35
N LYS A 75 -1.07 16.13 -17.98
CA LYS A 75 -1.59 17.50 -17.86
C LYS A 75 -2.32 17.91 -19.15
N GLY A 76 -3.62 18.21 -19.02
CA GLY A 76 -4.48 18.64 -20.14
C GLY A 76 -5.21 17.50 -20.89
N ALA A 77 -4.99 16.24 -20.50
CA ALA A 77 -5.78 15.11 -20.99
C ALA A 77 -7.00 14.88 -20.07
N ALA A 78 -8.17 14.72 -20.66
CA ALA A 78 -9.37 14.27 -19.95
C ALA A 78 -9.38 12.74 -19.94
N THR A 79 -8.70 12.14 -18.96
CA THR A 79 -8.61 10.69 -18.76
C THR A 79 -8.63 10.38 -17.27
N ASP A 80 -9.17 9.22 -16.91
CA ASP A 80 -9.19 8.68 -15.54
C ASP A 80 -7.99 7.77 -15.22
N ASP A 81 -6.97 7.78 -16.08
CA ASP A 81 -5.78 6.97 -15.94
C ASP A 81 -4.77 7.61 -14.97
N ASP A 82 -4.21 6.87 -14.00
CA ASP A 82 -3.12 7.35 -13.14
C ASP A 82 -1.77 6.84 -13.66
N LEU A 83 -1.11 7.69 -14.45
CA LEU A 83 0.19 7.35 -15.03
C LEU A 83 1.36 7.48 -14.05
N GLY A 84 1.11 7.89 -12.79
CA GLY A 84 2.15 8.07 -11.78
C GLY A 84 3.25 9.01 -12.26
N ARG A 85 4.50 8.53 -12.30
CA ARG A 85 5.67 9.33 -12.72
C ARG A 85 5.58 9.79 -14.18
N GLY A 86 4.96 9.03 -15.07
CA GLY A 86 4.82 9.35 -16.50
C GLY A 86 3.86 10.50 -16.80
N ALA A 87 3.01 10.88 -15.84
CA ALA A 87 2.21 12.11 -15.91
C ALA A 87 3.09 13.38 -15.84
N LEU A 88 4.27 13.29 -15.23
CA LEU A 88 5.17 14.42 -14.97
C LEU A 88 6.37 14.48 -15.92
N ILE A 89 6.79 13.34 -16.46
CA ILE A 89 8.02 13.21 -17.26
C ILE A 89 7.67 12.49 -18.57
N THR A 90 8.00 13.10 -19.71
CA THR A 90 7.66 12.58 -21.04
C THR A 90 8.60 11.49 -21.55
N THR A 91 9.52 11.01 -20.73
CA THR A 91 10.43 9.91 -21.09
C THR A 91 9.62 8.62 -21.21
N PRO A 92 9.76 7.86 -22.32
CA PRO A 92 9.11 6.56 -22.47
C PRO A 92 9.46 5.60 -21.31
N GLY A 93 8.51 4.74 -20.92
CA GLY A 93 8.71 3.74 -19.87
C GLY A 93 8.55 4.25 -18.43
N LEU A 94 8.04 5.46 -18.23
CA LEU A 94 7.78 6.01 -16.88
C LEU A 94 6.30 5.99 -16.47
N ASP A 95 5.40 5.62 -17.37
CA ASP A 95 3.99 5.45 -17.07
C ASP A 95 3.80 4.32 -16.03
N TYR A 96 2.81 4.47 -15.15
CA TYR A 96 2.45 3.54 -14.07
C TYR A 96 3.53 3.29 -13.00
N ARG A 97 4.59 4.09 -12.98
CA ARG A 97 5.62 3.99 -11.93
C ARG A 97 5.29 4.88 -10.74
N PHE A 98 5.20 4.27 -9.57
CA PHE A 98 4.91 4.97 -8.32
C PHE A 98 6.07 4.83 -7.34
N ARG A 99 6.25 5.86 -6.51
CA ARG A 99 7.30 5.87 -5.49
C ARG A 99 7.07 4.73 -4.51
N ASN A 100 8.11 3.95 -4.24
CA ASN A 100 8.11 2.98 -3.14
C ASN A 100 8.00 3.77 -1.83
N THR A 101 6.85 3.71 -1.16
CA THR A 101 6.67 4.42 0.11
C THR A 101 7.18 3.57 1.28
N SER A 102 7.45 4.21 2.41
CA SER A 102 7.85 3.51 3.62
C SER A 102 6.79 2.50 4.05
N LEU A 103 7.23 1.32 4.51
CA LEU A 103 6.33 0.33 5.13
C LEU A 103 6.19 0.48 6.65
N LEU A 104 6.81 1.50 7.24
CA LEU A 104 6.53 1.83 8.64
C LEU A 104 5.04 2.17 8.77
N ASN A 105 4.40 1.56 9.77
CA ASN A 105 2.98 1.73 10.06
C ASN A 105 2.01 1.18 9.01
N ILE A 106 2.49 0.36 8.06
CA ILE A 106 1.68 -0.13 6.94
C ILE A 106 0.40 -0.87 7.39
N ALA A 107 0.39 -1.55 8.54
CA ALA A 107 -0.80 -2.26 9.00
C ALA A 107 -1.96 -1.32 9.40
N ALA A 108 -1.71 -0.02 9.57
CA ALA A 108 -2.71 0.98 9.96
C ALA A 108 -3.08 1.97 8.83
N THR A 109 -2.55 1.77 7.61
CA THR A 109 -2.69 2.73 6.51
C THR A 109 -3.44 2.16 5.31
N GLY A 110 -4.27 1.14 5.53
CA GLY A 110 -5.18 0.65 4.50
C GLY A 110 -6.24 1.71 4.14
N PRO A 111 -6.88 1.59 2.96
CA PRO A 111 -6.62 0.61 1.91
C PRO A 111 -5.29 0.87 1.16
N TYR A 112 -4.81 -0.13 0.44
CA TYR A 112 -3.45 -0.22 -0.09
C TYR A 112 -3.34 0.03 -1.59
N GLY A 113 -2.14 0.44 -2.00
CA GLY A 113 -1.85 0.91 -3.36
C GLY A 113 -2.13 2.40 -3.53
N HIS A 114 -1.63 2.98 -4.63
CA HIS A 114 -1.82 4.42 -4.89
C HIS A 114 -3.30 4.81 -5.04
N ALA A 115 -4.14 3.88 -5.48
CA ALA A 115 -5.58 4.04 -5.66
C ALA A 115 -6.42 3.44 -4.51
N GLY A 116 -5.80 2.80 -3.52
CA GLY A 116 -6.52 2.15 -2.42
C GLY A 116 -7.38 0.96 -2.86
N ALA A 117 -6.90 0.15 -3.81
CA ALA A 117 -7.65 -0.96 -4.40
C ALA A 117 -7.75 -2.18 -3.49
N TYR A 118 -6.76 -2.43 -2.62
CA TYR A 118 -6.75 -3.59 -1.72
C TYR A 118 -7.08 -3.20 -0.29
N GLN A 119 -7.91 -3.98 0.40
CA GLN A 119 -8.31 -3.69 1.79
C GLN A 119 -7.35 -4.27 2.80
N THR A 120 -6.66 -5.36 2.43
CA THR A 120 -5.86 -6.16 3.34
C THR A 120 -4.41 -6.30 2.86
N LEU A 121 -3.49 -6.50 3.80
CA LEU A 121 -2.09 -6.80 3.47
C LEU A 121 -1.97 -8.17 2.78
N GLU A 122 -2.88 -9.08 3.07
CA GLU A 122 -3.02 -10.37 2.41
C GLU A 122 -3.24 -10.20 0.91
N GLU A 123 -4.20 -9.37 0.48
CA GLU A 123 -4.42 -9.08 -0.96
C GLU A 123 -3.20 -8.46 -1.62
N VAL A 124 -2.49 -7.57 -0.91
CA VAL A 124 -1.24 -6.97 -1.41
C VAL A 124 -0.17 -8.03 -1.63
N VAL A 125 0.07 -8.91 -0.66
CA VAL A 125 1.10 -9.95 -0.76
C VAL A 125 0.69 -11.05 -1.75
N GLU A 126 -0.60 -11.37 -1.85
CA GLU A 126 -1.17 -12.25 -2.88
C GLU A 126 -0.96 -11.69 -4.29
N HIS A 127 -1.08 -10.37 -4.49
CA HIS A 127 -0.78 -9.74 -5.77
C HIS A 127 0.68 -9.97 -6.20
N TYR A 128 1.63 -9.88 -5.27
CA TYR A 128 3.02 -10.22 -5.58
C TYR A 128 3.21 -11.71 -5.85
N ALA A 129 2.39 -12.58 -5.26
CA ALA A 129 2.46 -14.02 -5.46
C ALA A 129 1.90 -14.47 -6.82
N ASP A 130 0.78 -13.86 -7.25
CA ASP A 130 0.09 -14.10 -8.53
C ASP A 130 -0.74 -12.85 -8.89
N ALA A 131 -0.16 -11.97 -9.71
CA ALA A 131 -0.78 -10.69 -10.04
C ALA A 131 -1.99 -10.87 -10.97
N GLU A 132 -1.93 -11.84 -11.89
CA GLU A 132 -3.01 -12.12 -12.82
C GLU A 132 -4.26 -12.61 -12.10
N ALA A 133 -4.12 -13.64 -11.26
CA ALA A 133 -5.25 -14.19 -10.52
C ALA A 133 -5.83 -13.18 -9.53
N THR A 134 -4.98 -12.40 -8.87
CA THR A 134 -5.44 -11.39 -7.90
C THR A 134 -6.23 -10.27 -8.58
N VAL A 135 -5.76 -9.75 -9.72
CA VAL A 135 -6.47 -8.72 -10.49
C VAL A 135 -7.78 -9.25 -11.07
N ALA A 136 -7.78 -10.45 -11.66
CA ALA A 136 -8.99 -11.07 -12.20
C ALA A 136 -10.04 -11.29 -11.09
N ARG A 137 -9.60 -11.74 -9.91
CA ARG A 137 -10.47 -11.89 -8.74
C ARG A 137 -11.00 -10.55 -8.24
N TYR A 138 -10.17 -9.50 -8.22
CA TYR A 138 -10.58 -8.16 -7.82
C TYR A 138 -11.77 -7.66 -8.65
N PHE A 139 -11.69 -7.71 -9.99
CA PHE A 139 -12.77 -7.24 -10.85
C PHE A 139 -14.00 -8.16 -10.84
N SER A 140 -13.82 -9.47 -10.83
CA SER A 140 -14.94 -10.42 -10.76
C SER A 140 -15.73 -10.36 -9.44
N ASN A 141 -15.10 -9.90 -8.34
CA ASN A 141 -15.75 -9.67 -7.06
C ASN A 141 -16.35 -8.26 -6.90
N GLY A 142 -16.53 -7.52 -8.00
CA GLY A 142 -17.17 -6.21 -8.01
C GLY A 142 -16.21 -5.02 -7.88
N GLY A 143 -14.89 -5.27 -7.95
CA GLY A 143 -13.88 -4.21 -7.97
C GLY A 143 -14.00 -3.27 -6.76
N TRP A 144 -13.93 -1.98 -6.99
CA TRP A 144 -13.96 -1.00 -5.89
C TRP A 144 -15.28 -0.99 -5.10
N CYS A 145 -16.39 -1.52 -5.65
CA CYS A 145 -17.66 -1.62 -4.92
C CYS A 145 -17.55 -2.47 -3.64
N GLN A 146 -16.57 -3.36 -3.54
CA GLN A 146 -16.37 -4.20 -2.37
C GLN A 146 -15.70 -3.47 -1.19
N LEU A 147 -15.14 -2.27 -1.41
CA LEU A 147 -14.46 -1.50 -0.37
C LEU A 147 -15.49 -0.78 0.52
N GLU A 148 -15.26 -0.70 1.83
CA GLU A 148 -16.21 -0.13 2.81
C GLU A 148 -16.66 1.29 2.42
N GLN A 149 -15.75 2.11 1.87
CA GLN A 149 -16.03 3.47 1.45
C GLN A 149 -17.03 3.58 0.28
N PHE A 150 -17.25 2.51 -0.50
CA PHE A 150 -18.22 2.47 -1.59
C PHE A 150 -19.51 1.72 -1.24
N SER A 151 -19.61 1.14 -0.04
CA SER A 151 -20.75 0.30 0.39
C SER A 151 -22.12 0.99 0.32
N THR A 152 -22.16 2.33 0.36
CA THR A 152 -23.39 3.13 0.31
C THR A 152 -23.57 3.89 -1.02
N VAL A 153 -22.63 3.74 -1.96
CA VAL A 153 -22.64 4.49 -3.22
C VAL A 153 -23.53 3.77 -4.24
N THR A 154 -24.66 4.38 -4.57
CA THR A 154 -25.56 3.87 -5.61
C THR A 154 -24.89 3.92 -6.97
N GLY A 155 -24.93 2.82 -7.73
CA GLY A 155 -24.27 2.74 -9.04
C GLY A 155 -22.75 2.72 -8.97
N CYS A 156 -22.16 2.22 -7.87
CA CYS A 156 -20.71 2.19 -7.68
C CYS A 156 -19.96 1.62 -8.90
N ALA A 157 -20.45 0.57 -9.54
CA ALA A 157 -19.78 -0.11 -10.65
C ALA A 157 -19.59 0.76 -11.90
N SER A 158 -20.32 1.88 -12.03
CA SER A 158 -20.15 2.83 -13.15
C SER A 158 -19.25 4.02 -12.81
N LEU A 159 -18.67 4.08 -11.61
CA LEU A 159 -17.83 5.22 -11.20
C LEU A 159 -16.52 5.30 -11.99
N TYR A 160 -15.90 4.15 -12.29
CA TYR A 160 -14.59 4.05 -12.94
C TYR A 160 -14.68 3.12 -14.16
N PRO A 161 -15.32 3.55 -15.25
CA PRO A 161 -15.61 2.69 -16.40
C PRO A 161 -14.35 2.14 -17.09
N ASP A 162 -13.23 2.86 -17.03
CA ASP A 162 -11.99 2.45 -17.69
C ASP A 162 -11.02 1.71 -16.76
N ALA A 163 -11.41 1.43 -15.50
CA ALA A 163 -10.54 0.85 -14.47
C ALA A 163 -9.88 -0.47 -14.89
N GLU A 164 -10.64 -1.38 -15.50
CA GLU A 164 -10.12 -2.66 -15.99
C GLU A 164 -9.10 -2.43 -17.12
N SER A 165 -9.45 -1.59 -18.10
CA SER A 165 -8.55 -1.27 -19.22
C SER A 165 -7.27 -0.55 -18.79
N ASN A 166 -7.34 0.36 -17.82
CA ASN A 166 -6.17 1.05 -17.27
C ASN A 166 -5.31 0.09 -16.44
N THR A 167 -5.93 -0.87 -15.76
CA THR A 167 -5.20 -1.96 -15.07
C THR A 167 -4.46 -2.84 -16.05
N GLU A 168 -5.08 -3.21 -17.17
CA GLU A 168 -4.42 -3.98 -18.23
C GLU A 168 -3.19 -3.26 -18.79
N LYS A 169 -3.30 -1.96 -19.12
CA LYS A 169 -2.15 -1.16 -19.56
C LYS A 169 -1.02 -1.12 -18.52
N SER A 170 -1.38 -0.98 -17.24
CA SER A 170 -0.40 -1.00 -16.15
C SER A 170 0.31 -2.35 -16.04
N ARG A 171 -0.42 -3.46 -16.22
CA ARG A 171 0.15 -4.82 -16.23
C ARG A 171 1.04 -5.06 -17.45
N GLU A 172 0.61 -4.63 -18.63
CA GLU A 172 1.41 -4.72 -19.86
C GLU A 172 2.76 -3.99 -19.72
N MET A 173 2.76 -2.83 -19.05
CA MET A 173 4.01 -2.12 -18.73
C MET A 173 4.94 -2.98 -17.89
N VAL A 174 4.45 -3.61 -16.81
CA VAL A 174 5.27 -4.51 -15.99
C VAL A 174 5.78 -5.72 -16.78
N LEU A 175 4.93 -6.34 -17.59
CA LEU A 175 5.28 -7.50 -18.41
C LEU A 175 6.32 -7.17 -19.50
N SER A 176 6.27 -5.96 -20.06
CA SER A 176 7.20 -5.54 -21.13
C SER A 176 8.61 -5.20 -20.64
N GLU A 177 8.79 -4.90 -19.35
CA GLU A 177 10.12 -4.66 -18.74
C GLU A 177 10.81 -5.94 -18.28
N ASN A 178 10.11 -7.07 -18.35
CA ASN A 178 10.59 -8.35 -17.92
C ASN A 178 11.44 -9.03 -19.01
N ASP A 179 12.67 -8.56 -19.21
CA ASP A 179 13.66 -9.20 -20.11
C ASP A 179 14.07 -10.63 -19.66
N ASN A 180 13.61 -11.10 -18.49
CA ASN A 180 13.68 -12.50 -18.04
C ASN A 180 12.31 -13.06 -17.57
N GLY A 181 11.19 -12.41 -17.93
CA GLY A 181 9.83 -12.92 -17.74
C GLY A 181 9.28 -13.01 -16.31
N ARG A 182 9.83 -12.29 -15.32
CA ARG A 182 9.44 -12.44 -13.90
C ARG A 182 9.51 -11.20 -12.99
N GLY A 183 9.76 -9.99 -13.49
CA GLY A 183 10.09 -8.85 -12.63
C GLY A 183 9.13 -8.71 -11.46
N MET A 184 9.66 -8.79 -10.23
CA MET A 184 9.09 -8.83 -8.86
C MET A 184 7.65 -9.34 -8.60
N LEU A 185 6.86 -9.67 -9.60
CA LEU A 185 5.55 -10.30 -9.53
C LEU A 185 5.71 -11.80 -9.79
N ASP A 186 4.66 -12.54 -9.45
CA ASP A 186 4.56 -13.98 -9.68
C ASP A 186 5.69 -14.77 -9.00
N ILE A 187 6.10 -14.32 -7.81
CA ILE A 187 7.16 -14.96 -6.99
C ILE A 187 6.72 -16.27 -6.32
N ASN A 188 5.52 -16.78 -6.66
CA ASN A 188 4.97 -18.08 -6.25
C ASN A 188 5.10 -18.36 -4.74
N LEU A 189 4.42 -17.55 -3.93
CA LEU A 189 4.35 -17.73 -2.48
C LEU A 189 3.25 -18.72 -2.11
N ARG A 190 3.51 -19.58 -1.12
CA ARG A 190 2.48 -20.45 -0.54
C ARG A 190 1.62 -19.64 0.44
N PRO A 191 0.37 -20.04 0.73
CA PRO A 191 -0.48 -19.36 1.71
C PRO A 191 0.18 -19.18 3.09
N ARG A 192 1.03 -20.14 3.50
CA ARG A 192 1.82 -20.03 4.72
C ARG A 192 2.82 -18.88 4.67
N ASP A 193 3.50 -18.70 3.54
CA ASP A 193 4.54 -17.69 3.36
C ASP A 193 3.90 -16.29 3.36
N ILE A 194 2.75 -16.15 2.69
CA ILE A 194 1.92 -14.92 2.71
C ILE A 194 1.56 -14.56 4.15
N ALA A 195 1.00 -15.50 4.90
CA ALA A 195 0.61 -15.26 6.29
C ALA A 195 1.79 -14.93 7.21
N GLN A 196 2.99 -15.43 6.92
CA GLN A 196 4.21 -15.10 7.65
C GLN A 196 4.71 -13.69 7.30
N ILE A 197 4.74 -13.32 6.02
CA ILE A 197 5.10 -11.98 5.56
C ILE A 197 4.14 -10.94 6.15
N VAL A 198 2.83 -11.19 6.11
CA VAL A 198 1.85 -10.28 6.75
C VAL A 198 2.09 -10.19 8.26
N ALA A 199 2.39 -11.30 8.94
CA ALA A 199 2.74 -11.27 10.36
C ALA A 199 3.98 -10.39 10.62
N PHE A 200 4.97 -10.38 9.72
CA PHE A 200 6.12 -9.48 9.79
C PHE A 200 5.73 -8.02 9.53
N LEU A 201 4.95 -7.72 8.49
CA LEU A 201 4.50 -6.35 8.18
C LEU A 201 3.73 -5.72 9.35
N ASN A 202 2.95 -6.51 10.09
CA ASN A 202 2.28 -6.05 11.32
C ASN A 202 3.27 -5.57 12.39
N THR A 203 4.49 -6.13 12.46
CA THR A 203 5.53 -5.70 13.41
C THR A 203 6.18 -4.36 13.06
N LEU A 204 5.88 -3.81 11.87
CA LEU A 204 6.37 -2.51 11.42
C LEU A 204 5.49 -1.35 11.90
N THR A 205 4.46 -1.63 12.70
CA THR A 205 3.53 -0.63 13.22
C THR A 205 3.90 -0.20 14.63
N ASP A 206 4.12 1.10 14.81
CA ASP A 206 4.25 1.69 16.13
C ASP A 206 2.86 1.65 16.82
N PRO A 207 2.69 0.93 17.94
CA PRO A 207 1.39 0.80 18.59
C PRO A 207 0.77 2.14 18.98
N CYS A 208 1.58 3.19 19.12
CA CYS A 208 1.16 4.53 19.48
C CYS A 208 0.18 5.11 18.44
N ILE A 209 0.34 4.83 17.14
CA ILE A 209 -0.57 5.40 16.12
C ILE A 209 -2.01 4.89 16.23
N LEU A 210 -2.20 3.75 16.89
CA LEU A 210 -3.51 3.13 17.11
C LEU A 210 -4.21 3.70 18.35
N GLN A 211 -3.49 4.50 19.14
CA GLN A 211 -4.00 5.12 20.36
C GLN A 211 -4.27 6.60 20.09
N ARG A 212 -5.46 7.07 20.46
CA ARG A 212 -5.86 8.47 20.29
C ARG A 212 -4.91 9.40 21.04
N GLU A 213 -4.55 9.02 22.26
CA GLU A 213 -3.76 9.83 23.19
C GLU A 213 -2.40 10.16 22.61
N CYS A 214 -1.84 9.21 21.86
CA CYS A 214 -0.58 9.35 21.16
C CYS A 214 -0.63 10.39 20.03
N VAL A 215 -1.69 10.39 19.23
CA VAL A 215 -1.84 11.32 18.10
C VAL A 215 -2.45 12.67 18.49
N ALA A 216 -2.96 12.79 19.72
CA ALA A 216 -3.74 13.94 20.18
C ALA A 216 -3.03 15.29 20.06
N ASN A 217 -1.70 15.33 20.20
CA ASN A 217 -0.90 16.54 20.07
C ASN A 217 -0.98 17.17 18.68
N TRP A 218 -1.37 16.39 17.66
CA TRP A 218 -1.50 16.84 16.28
C TRP A 218 -2.95 17.01 15.85
N ILE A 219 -3.93 16.71 16.70
CA ILE A 219 -5.34 16.94 16.39
C ILE A 219 -5.70 18.39 16.76
N PRO A 220 -5.94 19.29 15.78
CA PRO A 220 -6.30 20.68 16.10
C PRO A 220 -7.58 20.72 16.92
N LYS A 221 -7.71 21.63 17.89
CA LYS A 221 -8.97 21.87 18.61
C LYS A 221 -9.96 22.59 17.69
N PRO A 222 -11.28 22.48 17.91
CA PRO A 222 -12.28 23.07 17.01
C PRO A 222 -12.14 24.59 16.80
N LEU A 223 -11.51 25.30 17.75
CA LEU A 223 -11.29 26.74 17.70
C LEU A 223 -9.93 27.11 17.07
N ASP A 224 -9.09 26.12 16.74
CA ASP A 224 -7.75 26.36 16.21
C ASP A 224 -7.77 26.64 14.70
N ALA A 225 -8.90 26.42 14.02
CA ALA A 225 -9.01 26.65 12.59
C ALA A 225 -9.24 28.14 12.25
N PRO A 226 -8.27 28.79 11.59
CA PRO A 226 -8.35 30.22 11.31
C PRO A 226 -9.39 30.57 10.24
N ASP A 227 -9.81 29.61 9.43
CA ASP A 227 -10.76 29.78 8.32
C ASP A 227 -12.16 29.22 8.61
N GLY A 228 -12.37 28.60 9.79
CA GLY A 228 -13.64 27.99 10.16
C GLY A 228 -14.01 26.73 9.36
N HIS A 229 -13.12 26.20 8.50
CA HIS A 229 -13.39 25.05 7.63
C HIS A 229 -12.93 23.71 8.23
N GLN A 230 -12.65 23.66 9.54
CA GLN A 230 -12.20 22.44 10.19
C GLN A 230 -13.24 21.33 10.13
N LEU A 231 -12.85 20.21 9.52
CA LEU A 231 -13.57 18.97 9.65
C LEU A 231 -13.32 18.37 11.03
N ASN A 232 -14.35 18.31 11.85
CA ASN A 232 -14.33 17.72 13.18
C ASN A 232 -14.98 16.34 13.13
N ALA A 233 -14.17 15.34 12.77
CA ALA A 233 -14.64 13.97 12.62
C ALA A 233 -15.16 13.39 13.94
N ARG A 234 -16.19 12.56 13.86
CA ARG A 234 -16.80 11.84 14.99
C ARG A 234 -16.90 10.36 14.67
N GLY A 235 -16.61 9.51 15.66
CA GLY A 235 -16.75 8.07 15.57
C GLY A 235 -18.21 7.65 15.51
N LYS A 236 -18.44 6.36 15.25
CA LYS A 236 -19.80 5.76 15.27
C LYS A 236 -20.48 5.89 16.65
N ASP A 237 -19.70 6.05 17.72
CA ASP A 237 -20.15 6.33 19.08
C ASP A 237 -20.45 7.81 19.35
N GLY A 238 -20.32 8.68 18.33
CA GLY A 238 -20.54 10.13 18.41
C GLY A 238 -19.40 10.92 19.07
N LYS A 239 -18.38 10.24 19.61
CA LYS A 239 -17.21 10.89 20.21
C LYS A 239 -16.32 11.43 19.10
N ARG A 240 -15.56 12.47 19.42
CA ARG A 240 -14.62 13.07 18.47
C ARG A 240 -13.53 12.06 18.12
N LEU A 241 -13.20 11.93 16.83
CA LEU A 241 -12.01 11.23 16.32
C LEU A 241 -10.76 12.10 16.42
#